data_AF-A0A2V3VH83-F1
#
_entry.id   AF-A0A2V3VH83-F1
#
_cell.length_a   1.000
_cell.length_b   1.000
_cell.length_c   1.000
_cell.angle_alpha   90.00
_cell.angle_beta   90.00
_cell.angle_gamma   90.00
#
_symmetry.space_group_name_H-M   'P 1'
#
loop_
_entity.id
_entity.type
_entity.pdbx_description
1 polymer ?
#
loop_
_entity_poly.entity_id
_entity_poly.type
_entity_poly.pdbx_seq_one_letter_code
_entity_poly.pdbx_strand_id
1 'polypeptide(L)'
;MLHDRSALRVIADLLRSTGHLTEQVGSALCQDVETATRNLTLLQDIDLLAQRQVAIAEILESEDMAQSLANSRLEWIASAYRPANDAGGTASAQSA
;
A
#
# COMPACT_ATOMS: atom_id res chain seq x y z
N MET A 1 -7.28 -1.92 21.27
CA MET A 1 -7.73 -0.80 20.41
C MET A 1 -6.74 0.37 20.38
N LEU A 2 -6.41 1.04 21.50
CA LEU A 2 -5.41 2.14 21.50
C LEU A 2 -3.96 1.66 21.30
N HIS A 3 -3.57 0.57 21.94
CA HIS A 3 -2.25 -0.05 21.74
C HIS A 3 -2.06 -0.51 20.30
N ASP A 4 -3.08 -1.12 19.70
CA ASP A 4 -3.03 -1.56 18.30
C ASP A 4 -2.85 -0.37 17.34
N ARG A 5 -3.54 0.76 17.59
CA ARG A 5 -3.35 1.99 16.80
C ARG A 5 -1.94 2.57 16.95
N SER A 6 -1.34 2.51 18.14
CA SER A 6 0.04 2.97 18.33
C SER A 6 1.05 2.10 17.58
N ALA A 7 0.86 0.78 17.58
CA ALA A 7 1.70 -0.15 16.84
C ALA A 7 1.56 0.04 15.31
N LEU A 8 0.33 0.20 14.81
CA LEU A 8 0.07 0.48 13.40
C LEU A 8 0.72 1.80 12.96
N ARG A 9 0.73 2.82 13.82
CA ARG A 9 1.38 4.10 13.52
C ARG A 9 2.90 3.97 13.42
N VAL A 10 3.52 3.21 14.31
CA VAL A 10 4.96 2.90 14.22
C VAL A 10 5.28 2.16 12.91
N ILE A 11 4.44 1.21 12.51
CA ILE A 11 4.61 0.49 11.23
C ILE A 11 4.46 1.45 10.04
N ALA A 12 3.47 2.35 10.07
CA ALA A 12 3.26 3.35 9.03
C ALA A 12 4.47 4.30 8.91
N ASP A 13 4.99 4.79 10.02
CA ASP A 13 6.18 5.65 10.05
C ASP A 13 7.40 4.93 9.46
N LEU A 14 7.61 3.66 9.83
CA LEU A 14 8.69 2.85 9.26
C LEU A 14 8.51 2.64 7.75
N LEU A 15 7.31 2.30 7.29
CA LEU A 15 7.01 2.12 5.87
C LEU A 15 7.26 3.40 5.09
N ARG A 16 6.78 4.55 5.58
CA ARG A 16 7.03 5.86 4.97
C ARG A 16 8.51 6.16 4.88
N SER A 17 9.24 5.98 5.99
CA SER A 17 10.68 6.19 6.03
C SER A 17 11.40 5.29 5.02
N THR A 18 11.03 4.02 4.92
CA THR A 18 11.62 3.11 3.93
C THR A 18 11.25 3.49 2.50
N GLY A 19 10.03 3.95 2.25
CA GLY A 19 9.61 4.45 0.94
C GLY A 19 10.46 5.63 0.49
N HIS A 20 10.70 6.59 1.37
CA HIS A 20 11.54 7.76 1.07
C HIS A 20 13.01 7.37 0.85
N LEU A 21 13.52 6.35 1.54
CA LEU A 21 14.87 5.82 1.29
C LEU A 21 14.95 5.10 -0.06
N THR A 22 13.94 4.30 -0.40
CA THR A 22 13.84 3.63 -1.70
C THR A 22 13.81 4.64 -2.84
N GLU A 23 13.02 5.71 -2.71
CA GLU A 23 12.95 6.81 -3.69
C GLU A 23 14.30 7.53 -3.83
N GLN A 24 14.98 7.83 -2.72
CA GLN A 24 16.31 8.44 -2.76
C GLN A 24 17.34 7.55 -3.48
N VAL A 25 17.31 6.24 -3.24
CA VAL A 25 18.17 5.28 -3.96
C VAL A 25 17.84 5.27 -5.45
N GLY A 26 16.56 5.17 -5.82
CA GLY A 26 16.13 5.22 -7.21
C GLY A 26 16.56 6.52 -7.90
N SER A 27 16.37 7.66 -7.24
CA SER A 27 16.79 8.98 -7.72
C SER A 27 18.30 9.06 -7.94
N ALA A 28 19.11 8.57 -6.99
CA ALA A 28 20.55 8.54 -7.12
C ALA A 28 21.02 7.67 -8.29
N LEU A 29 20.38 6.50 -8.50
CA LEU A 29 20.69 5.62 -9.64
C LEU A 29 20.29 6.24 -10.98
N CYS A 30 19.22 7.03 -11.01
CA CYS A 30 18.77 7.75 -12.20
C CYS A 30 19.71 8.90 -12.62
N GLN A 31 20.58 9.40 -11.72
CA GLN A 31 21.54 10.47 -12.05
C GLN A 31 22.66 9.99 -12.98
N ASP A 32 22.95 8.69 -12.99
CA ASP A 32 23.90 8.10 -13.94
C ASP A 32 23.16 7.62 -15.20
N VAL A 33 23.38 8.29 -16.33
CA VAL A 33 22.64 8.05 -17.59
C VAL A 33 22.83 6.62 -18.11
N GLU A 34 24.02 6.06 -17.95
CA GLU A 34 24.32 4.70 -18.40
C GLU A 34 23.59 3.66 -17.54
N THR A 35 23.62 3.80 -16.21
CA THR A 35 22.86 2.98 -15.27
C THR A 35 21.36 3.11 -15.51
N ALA A 36 20.85 4.34 -15.68
CA ALA A 36 19.44 4.62 -15.92
C ALA A 36 18.93 3.94 -17.19
N THR A 37 19.70 4.05 -18.29
CA THR A 37 19.32 3.46 -19.57
C THR A 37 19.35 1.93 -19.53
N ARG A 38 20.37 1.34 -18.89
CA ARG A 38 20.52 -0.12 -18.78
C ARG A 38 19.48 -0.77 -17.86
N ASN A 39 18.99 -0.03 -16.86
CA ASN A 39 18.14 -0.57 -15.79
C ASN A 39 16.77 0.10 -15.71
N LEU A 40 16.30 0.73 -16.79
CA LEU A 40 15.08 1.55 -16.78
C LEU A 40 13.87 0.84 -16.14
N THR A 41 13.62 -0.42 -16.50
CA THR A 41 12.53 -1.20 -15.93
C THR A 41 12.71 -1.47 -14.43
N LEU A 42 13.93 -1.83 -14.00
CA LEU A 42 14.21 -2.04 -12.58
C LEU A 42 14.07 -0.74 -11.77
N LEU A 43 14.42 0.41 -12.35
CA LEU A 43 14.25 1.71 -11.71
C LEU A 43 12.78 2.11 -11.61
N GLN A 44 11.97 1.78 -12.62
CA GLN A 44 10.51 1.90 -12.54
C GLN A 44 9.92 1.00 -11.45
N ASP A 45 10.43 -0.22 -11.30
CA ASP A 45 10.01 -1.13 -10.23
C ASP A 45 10.40 -0.62 -8.83
N ILE A 46 11.58 0.02 -8.70
CA ILE A 46 12.03 0.67 -7.46
C ILE A 46 11.12 1.85 -7.09
N ASP A 47 10.78 2.69 -8.07
CA ASP A 47 9.84 3.80 -7.88
C ASP A 47 8.44 3.28 -7.46
N LEU A 48 7.94 2.25 -8.15
CA LEU A 48 6.69 1.61 -7.79
C LEU A 48 6.73 1.02 -6.37
N LEU A 49 7.85 0.40 -5.96
CA LEU A 49 8.02 -0.12 -4.61
C LEU A 49 7.94 1.00 -3.56
N ALA A 50 8.60 2.13 -3.80
CA ALA A 50 8.55 3.30 -2.91
C ALA A 50 7.10 3.81 -2.76
N GLN A 51 6.40 3.97 -3.88
CA GLN A 51 4.99 4.40 -3.89
C GLN A 51 4.09 3.43 -3.10
N ARG A 52 4.32 2.11 -3.25
CA ARG A 52 3.57 1.10 -2.49
C ARG A 52 3.81 1.20 -0.99
N GLN A 53 5.05 1.41 -0.57
CA GLN A 53 5.39 1.56 0.86
C GLN A 53 4.68 2.78 1.46
N VAL A 54 4.68 3.92 0.75
CA VAL A 54 3.99 5.14 1.19
C VAL A 54 2.48 4.93 1.25
N ALA A 55 1.88 4.33 0.22
CA ALA A 55 0.44 4.11 0.20
C ALA A 55 -0.05 3.17 1.31
N ILE A 56 0.74 2.14 1.66
CA ILE A 56 0.41 1.27 2.80
C ILE A 56 0.49 2.08 4.11
N ALA A 57 1.50 2.93 4.28
CA ALA A 57 1.61 3.79 5.46
C ALA A 57 0.37 4.69 5.63
N GLU A 58 -0.11 5.30 4.55
CA GLU A 58 -1.32 6.12 4.56
C GLU A 58 -2.57 5.33 4.97
N ILE A 59 -2.72 4.10 4.46
CA ILE A 59 -3.83 3.22 4.83
C ILE A 59 -3.79 2.85 6.31
N LEU A 60 -2.60 2.56 6.86
CA LEU A 60 -2.44 2.17 8.26
C LEU A 60 -2.67 3.33 9.23
N GLU A 61 -2.48 4.57 8.78
CA GLU A 61 -2.78 5.78 9.56
C GLU A 61 -4.23 6.23 9.45
N SER A 62 -4.97 5.75 8.46
CA SER A 62 -6.38 6.10 8.27
C SER A 62 -7.20 5.76 9.51
N GLU A 63 -8.11 6.67 9.89
CA GLU A 63 -9.09 6.41 10.94
C GLU A 63 -10.07 5.30 10.56
N ASP A 64 -10.37 5.18 9.27
CA ASP A 64 -11.14 4.10 8.67
C ASP A 64 -10.29 3.37 7.62
N MET A 65 -9.59 2.34 8.09
CA MET A 65 -8.71 1.52 7.26
C MET A 65 -9.48 0.78 6.16
N ALA A 66 -10.72 0.34 6.43
CA ALA A 66 -11.54 -0.40 5.47
C ALA A 66 -11.97 0.52 4.31
N GLN A 67 -12.42 1.73 4.63
CA GLN A 67 -12.74 2.72 3.62
C GLN A 67 -11.50 3.18 2.85
N SER A 68 -10.36 3.34 3.52
CA SER A 68 -9.10 3.70 2.86
C SER A 68 -8.60 2.61 1.90
N LEU A 69 -8.78 1.33 2.25
CA LEU A 69 -8.50 0.21 1.36
C LEU A 69 -9.44 0.21 0.15
N ALA A 70 -10.74 0.44 0.36
CA ALA A 70 -11.74 0.48 -0.71
C ALA A 70 -11.55 1.67 -1.67
N ASN A 71 -11.11 2.82 -1.15
CA ASN A 71 -10.84 4.02 -1.93
C ASN A 71 -9.44 4.04 -2.56
N SER A 72 -8.59 3.07 -2.19
CA SER A 72 -7.25 3.00 -2.74
C SER A 72 -7.33 2.74 -4.24
N ARG A 73 -6.88 3.72 -5.03
CA ARG A 73 -6.82 3.64 -6.51
C ARG A 73 -5.76 2.65 -6.99
N LEU A 74 -5.03 2.02 -6.06
CA LEU A 74 -4.03 1.04 -6.37
C LEU A 74 -4.72 -0.30 -6.64
N GLU A 75 -4.84 -0.63 -7.93
CA GLU A 75 -5.46 -1.88 -8.41
C GLU A 75 -4.92 -3.12 -7.71
N TRP A 76 -3.62 -3.13 -7.36
CA TRP A 76 -3.01 -4.24 -6.63
C TRP A 76 -3.54 -4.39 -5.20
N ILE A 77 -3.81 -3.28 -4.48
CA ILE A 77 -4.42 -3.31 -3.15
C ILE A 77 -5.87 -3.79 -3.25
N ALA A 78 -6.63 -3.22 -4.19
CA ALA A 78 -8.01 -3.61 -4.43
C ALA A 78 -8.13 -5.09 -4.82
N SER A 79 -7.20 -5.61 -5.62
CA SER A 79 -7.19 -7.03 -6.02
C SER A 79 -6.85 -7.99 -4.88
N ALA A 80 -6.02 -7.56 -3.93
CA ALA A 80 -5.61 -8.36 -2.77
C ALA A 80 -6.66 -8.31 -1.65
N TYR A 81 -7.40 -7.19 -1.56
CA TYR A 81 -8.42 -6.98 -0.55
C TYR A 81 -9.77 -7.54 -1.00
N ARG A 82 -10.14 -8.73 -0.47
CA ARG A 82 -11.50 -9.25 -0.57
C ARG A 82 -12.20 -8.98 0.76
N PRO A 83 -13.11 -7.99 0.87
CA PRO A 83 -13.82 -7.74 2.11
C PRO A 83 -14.62 -8.98 2.49
N ALA A 84 -14.54 -9.42 3.75
CA ALA A 84 -15.15 -10.65 4.25
C ALA A 84 -16.70 -10.65 4.25
N ASN A 85 -17.35 -9.65 3.64
CA ASN A 85 -18.78 -9.41 3.76
C ASN A 85 -19.66 -10.27 2.83
N ASP A 86 -19.07 -11.05 1.92
CA ASP A 86 -19.83 -11.96 1.03
C ASP A 86 -20.25 -13.27 1.70
N ALA A 87 -19.84 -13.55 2.94
CA ALA A 87 -20.20 -14.78 3.65
C ALA A 87 -21.51 -14.70 4.47
N GLY A 88 -22.18 -13.55 4.52
CA GLY A 88 -23.38 -13.32 5.35
C GLY A 88 -24.72 -13.23 4.59
N GLY A 89 -24.71 -13.32 3.26
CA GLY A 89 -25.86 -12.99 2.40
C GLY A 89 -26.78 -14.14 1.97
N THR A 90 -26.71 -15.31 2.59
CA THR A 90 -27.61 -16.44 2.29
C THR A 90 -28.28 -16.97 3.55
N ALA A 91 -29.12 -16.17 4.19
CA ALA A 91 -30.14 -16.67 5.10
C ALA A 91 -31.38 -15.79 5.03
N SER A 92 -32.53 -16.43 4.82
CA SER A 92 -33.90 -15.87 4.92
C SER A 92 -34.52 -15.32 3.63
N ALA A 93 -34.84 -16.21 2.70
CA ALA A 93 -36.02 -16.05 1.84
C ALA A 93 -36.59 -17.42 1.41
N GLN A 94 -36.99 -18.24 2.38
CA GLN A 94 -37.99 -19.30 2.18
C GLN A 94 -38.86 -19.39 3.44
N SER A 95 -40.02 -18.72 3.43
CA SER A 95 -41.26 -19.10 4.12
C SER A 95 -42.30 -18.01 3.94
N ALA A 96 -43.20 -18.21 2.97
CA ALA A 96 -44.65 -17.93 3.03
C ALA A 96 -45.26 -18.25 1.66
#